data_AF-A0A183TZG4-F1
#
_entry.id   AF-A0A183TZG4-F1
#
_cell.length_a   1.000
_cell.length_b   1.000
_cell.length_c   1.000
_cell.angle_alpha   90.00
_cell.angle_beta   90.00
_cell.angle_gamma   90.00
#
_symmetry.space_group_name_H-M   'P 1'
#
loop_
_entity.id
_entity.type
_entity.pdbx_description
1 polymer ?
#
loop_
_entity_poly.entity_id
_entity_poly.type
_entity_poly.pdbx_seq_one_letter_code
_entity_poly.pdbx_strand_id
1 'polypeptide(L)'
;MNTFSSIHFLVSFFFITYPLTAVISSPPHLTPLPPPPPPPPPPPPCEANARERTRVQTIAATFEELRGLLPCDDDTKLSKLAILRIASKYIQYLAALIGKDYSGKGFGIEKCLQILNETMESESHIRR
;
A
#
# COMPACT_ATOMS: atom_id res chain seq x y z
N MET A 1 11.30 -7.08 -10.35
CA MET A 1 10.85 -8.04 -11.38
C MET A 1 10.41 -9.29 -10.64
N ASN A 2 9.20 -9.82 -10.63
CA ASN A 2 8.00 -9.63 -11.43
C ASN A 2 6.81 -10.16 -10.61
N THR A 3 5.82 -9.33 -10.31
CA THR A 3 4.47 -9.81 -9.90
C THR A 3 3.36 -9.24 -10.79
N PHE A 4 3.72 -8.40 -11.78
CA PHE A 4 2.77 -7.81 -12.74
C PHE A 4 2.37 -8.75 -13.88
N SER A 5 2.99 -9.92 -14.00
CA SER A 5 2.84 -10.79 -15.19
C SER A 5 1.68 -11.79 -15.10
N SER A 6 1.08 -12.01 -13.92
CA SER A 6 0.08 -13.07 -13.73
C SER A 6 -1.35 -12.61 -14.04
N ILE A 7 -1.65 -11.31 -13.91
CA ILE A 7 -3.00 -10.76 -14.12
C ILE A 7 -3.32 -10.62 -15.62
N HIS A 8 -2.33 -10.37 -16.48
CA HIS A 8 -2.57 -10.20 -17.92
C HIS A 8 -2.80 -11.52 -18.68
N PHE A 9 -2.42 -12.66 -18.10
CA PHE A 9 -2.57 -13.97 -18.75
C PHE A 9 -4.01 -14.51 -18.69
N LEU A 10 -4.73 -14.19 -17.61
CA LEU A 10 -6.08 -14.70 -17.39
C LEU A 10 -7.15 -13.94 -18.19
N VAL A 11 -6.87 -12.70 -18.60
CA VAL A 11 -7.83 -11.90 -19.39
C VAL A 11 -7.75 -12.23 -20.89
N SER A 12 -6.61 -12.73 -21.38
CA SER A 12 -6.45 -13.09 -22.80
C SER A 12 -7.02 -14.47 -23.17
N PHE A 13 -7.19 -15.40 -22.22
CA PHE A 13 -7.68 -16.75 -22.53
C PHE A 13 -9.19 -16.82 -22.77
N PHE A 14 -9.96 -15.84 -22.27
CA PHE A 14 -11.42 -15.89 -22.36
C PHE A 14 -11.98 -15.42 -23.71
N PHE A 15 -11.15 -14.84 -24.59
CA PHE A 15 -11.59 -14.22 -25.84
C PHE A 15 -11.36 -15.06 -27.12
N ILE A 16 -10.77 -16.26 -27.04
CA ILE A 16 -10.29 -16.95 -28.26
C ILE A 16 -11.11 -18.20 -28.65
N THR A 17 -12.19 -18.57 -27.95
CA THR A 17 -12.84 -19.89 -28.21
C THR A 17 -14.36 -19.85 -28.32
N TYR A 18 -14.92 -18.94 -29.14
CA TYR A 18 -16.30 -19.08 -29.59
C TYR A 18 -16.39 -18.92 -31.12
N PRO A 19 -16.41 -20.01 -31.91
CA PRO A 19 -16.81 -19.93 -33.30
C PRO A 19 -18.33 -19.78 -33.39
N LEU A 20 -18.73 -18.78 -34.16
CA LEU A 20 -20.10 -18.48 -34.53
C LEU A 20 -20.55 -19.48 -35.62
N THR A 21 -21.36 -20.47 -35.27
CA THR A 21 -22.12 -21.27 -36.26
C THR A 21 -23.60 -21.26 -35.88
N ALA A 22 -24.32 -20.33 -36.49
CA ALA A 22 -25.77 -20.29 -36.48
C ALA A 22 -26.32 -21.43 -37.34
N VAL A 23 -26.89 -22.46 -36.72
CA VAL A 23 -27.82 -23.40 -37.37
C VAL A 23 -29.23 -22.92 -37.10
N ILE A 24 -29.90 -22.54 -38.18
CA ILE A 24 -31.33 -22.22 -38.27
C ILE A 24 -32.07 -23.56 -38.23
N SER A 25 -32.79 -23.82 -37.13
CA SER A 25 -33.85 -24.83 -37.09
C SER A 25 -35.01 -24.25 -36.28
N SER A 26 -36.21 -24.37 -36.85
CA SER A 26 -37.49 -23.81 -36.42
C SER A 26 -37.79 -24.01 -34.93
N PRO A 27 -38.58 -23.13 -34.28
CA PRO A 27 -38.73 -23.14 -32.83
C PRO A 27 -39.64 -24.30 -32.37
N PRO A 28 -39.17 -25.25 -31.54
CA PRO A 28 -40.06 -26.02 -30.71
C PRO A 28 -40.49 -25.13 -29.54
N HIS A 29 -41.80 -25.09 -29.29
CA HIS A 29 -42.47 -24.43 -28.18
C HIS A 29 -41.61 -24.37 -26.90
N LEU A 30 -41.07 -23.18 -26.58
CA LEU A 30 -40.16 -22.98 -25.45
C LEU A 30 -40.91 -23.22 -24.14
N THR A 31 -40.78 -24.42 -23.59
CA THR A 31 -40.98 -24.61 -22.15
C THR A 31 -40.01 -23.68 -21.42
N PRO A 32 -40.45 -22.87 -20.44
CA PRO A 32 -39.54 -22.01 -19.71
C PRO A 32 -38.43 -22.87 -19.09
N LEU A 33 -37.18 -22.57 -19.45
CA LEU A 33 -36.01 -23.23 -18.88
C LEU A 33 -36.04 -22.98 -17.36
N PRO A 34 -35.84 -24.02 -16.52
CA PRO A 34 -35.69 -23.79 -15.09
C PRO A 34 -34.59 -22.75 -14.85
N PRO A 35 -34.76 -21.83 -13.88
CA PRO A 35 -33.76 -20.81 -13.59
C PRO A 35 -32.40 -21.50 -13.36
N PRO A 36 -31.29 -20.95 -13.88
CA PRO A 36 -29.98 -21.52 -13.64
C PRO A 36 -29.78 -21.63 -12.12
N PRO A 37 -29.18 -22.74 -11.64
CA PRO A 37 -28.91 -22.89 -10.22
C PRO A 37 -28.10 -21.67 -9.75
N PRO A 38 -28.39 -21.14 -8.54
CA PRO A 38 -27.66 -20.00 -8.01
C PRO A 38 -26.15 -20.31 -8.04
N PRO A 39 -25.30 -19.33 -8.42
CA PRO A 39 -23.87 -19.55 -8.41
C PRO A 39 -23.44 -19.99 -7.00
N PRO A 40 -22.49 -20.94 -6.89
CA PRO A 40 -22.04 -21.41 -5.59
C PRO A 40 -21.54 -20.22 -4.76
N PRO A 41 -21.79 -20.22 -3.44
CA PRO A 41 -21.32 -19.15 -2.58
C PRO A 41 -19.79 -19.03 -2.68
N PRO A 42 -19.25 -17.80 -2.67
CA PRO A 42 -17.80 -17.62 -2.69
C PRO A 42 -17.18 -18.33 -1.49
N PRO A 43 -15.98 -18.92 -1.64
CA PRO A 43 -15.31 -19.60 -0.54
C PRO A 43 -15.13 -18.63 0.64
N PRO A 44 -15.24 -19.12 1.89
CA PRO A 44 -15.05 -18.29 3.06
C PRO A 44 -13.67 -17.63 3.00
N PRO A 45 -13.55 -16.35 3.40
CA PRO A 45 -12.25 -15.70 3.45
C PRO A 45 -11.32 -16.56 4.31
N CYS A 46 -10.17 -16.95 3.77
CA CYS A 46 -9.26 -17.78 4.53
C CYS A 46 -8.83 -17.04 5.81
N GLU A 47 -8.72 -17.78 6.91
CA GLU A 47 -8.28 -17.24 8.20
C GLU A 47 -6.93 -16.52 8.09
N ALA A 48 -6.09 -16.96 7.14
CA ALA A 48 -4.83 -16.31 6.80
C ALA A 48 -5.02 -14.85 6.31
N ASN A 49 -6.03 -14.56 5.48
CA ASN A 49 -6.29 -13.19 5.00
C ASN A 49 -6.79 -12.28 6.12
N ALA A 50 -7.62 -12.81 7.03
CA ALA A 50 -8.09 -12.06 8.20
C ALA A 50 -6.93 -11.72 9.15
N ARG A 51 -6.05 -12.68 9.38
CA ARG A 51 -4.83 -12.48 10.17
C ARG A 51 -3.89 -11.46 9.52
N GLU A 52 -3.70 -11.54 8.22
CA GLU A 52 -2.85 -10.61 7.49
C GLU A 52 -3.41 -9.18 7.51
N ARG A 53 -4.72 -9.02 7.39
CA ARG A 53 -5.37 -7.71 7.53
C ARG A 53 -5.11 -7.11 8.91
N THR A 54 -5.22 -7.90 9.97
CA THR A 54 -4.93 -7.47 11.34
C THR A 54 -3.47 -7.03 11.46
N ARG A 55 -2.53 -7.82 10.95
CA ARG A 55 -1.10 -7.47 10.94
C ARG A 55 -0.84 -6.13 10.24
N VAL A 56 -1.44 -5.92 9.07
CA VAL A 56 -1.30 -4.66 8.30
C VAL A 56 -1.91 -3.47 9.06
N GLN A 57 -3.07 -3.65 9.72
CA GLN A 57 -3.69 -2.61 10.54
C GLN A 57 -2.82 -2.22 11.72
N THR A 58 -2.23 -3.19 12.42
CA THR A 58 -1.27 -2.94 13.51
C THR A 58 -0.08 -2.13 13.01
N ILE A 59 0.51 -2.50 11.88
CA ILE A 59 1.65 -1.76 11.30
C ILE A 59 1.23 -0.33 10.94
N ALA A 60 0.05 -0.13 10.36
CA ALA A 60 -0.45 1.19 10.05
C ALA A 60 -0.60 2.06 11.32
N ALA A 61 -1.15 1.50 12.39
CA ALA A 61 -1.28 2.20 13.67
C ALA A 61 0.08 2.61 14.25
N THR A 62 1.08 1.72 14.25
CA THR A 62 2.44 2.06 14.72
C THR A 62 3.11 3.16 13.89
N PHE A 63 2.78 3.25 12.59
CA PHE A 63 3.29 4.32 11.72
C PHE A 63 2.66 5.68 12.04
N GLU A 64 1.36 5.73 12.36
CA GLU A 64 0.70 6.96 12.81
C GLU A 64 1.18 7.39 14.21
N GLU A 65 1.42 6.44 15.12
CA GLU A 65 2.04 6.73 16.41
C GLU A 65 3.45 7.32 16.23
N LEU A 66 4.28 6.70 15.37
CA LEU A 66 5.59 7.24 15.05
C LEU A 66 5.49 8.65 14.47
N ARG A 67 4.53 8.91 13.58
CA ARG A 67 4.29 10.24 13.01
C ARG A 67 3.95 11.27 14.07
N GLY A 68 3.12 10.92 15.06
CA GLY A 68 2.78 11.82 16.18
C GLY A 68 3.96 12.17 17.09
N LEU A 69 5.06 11.42 17.03
CA LEU A 69 6.30 11.73 17.76
C LEU A 69 7.26 12.64 16.98
N LEU A 70 7.01 12.87 15.69
CA LEU A 70 7.89 13.69 14.86
C LEU A 70 7.54 15.18 14.99
N PRO A 71 8.54 16.08 14.83
CA PRO A 71 8.30 17.52 14.87
C PRO A 71 7.67 18.01 13.56
N CYS A 72 6.50 17.50 13.19
CA CYS A 72 5.78 17.86 11.95
C CYS A 72 4.33 18.21 12.29
N ASP A 73 3.70 19.07 11.49
CA ASP A 73 2.29 19.41 11.71
C ASP A 73 1.38 18.20 11.46
N ASP A 74 0.38 18.03 12.32
CA ASP A 74 -0.59 16.93 12.26
C ASP A 74 -1.43 16.92 10.97
N ASP A 75 -1.53 18.07 10.28
CA ASP A 75 -2.22 18.18 8.99
C ASP A 75 -1.32 17.82 7.80
N THR A 76 0.00 17.68 8.00
CA THR A 76 0.95 17.40 6.92
C THR A 76 0.93 15.92 6.54
N LYS A 77 0.44 15.60 5.34
CA LYS A 77 0.43 14.23 4.81
C LYS A 77 1.84 13.76 4.46
N LEU A 78 2.42 12.96 5.34
CA LEU A 78 3.73 12.33 5.12
C LEU A 78 3.58 10.93 4.50
N SER A 79 4.50 10.57 3.61
CA SER A 79 4.61 9.19 3.13
C SER A 79 5.26 8.29 4.17
N LYS A 80 5.05 6.96 4.10
CA LYS A 80 5.77 6.00 4.97
C LYS A 80 7.29 6.16 4.88
N LEU A 81 7.81 6.45 3.69
CA LEU A 81 9.25 6.70 3.51
C LEU A 81 9.69 8.02 4.16
N ALA A 82 8.88 9.07 4.02
CA ALA A 82 9.13 10.37 4.65
C ALA A 82 9.21 10.25 6.17
N ILE A 83 8.24 9.55 6.78
CA ILE A 83 8.20 9.29 8.24
C ILE A 83 9.52 8.64 8.69
N LEU A 84 9.99 7.62 7.98
CA LEU A 84 11.26 6.94 8.31
C LEU A 84 12.48 7.86 8.14
N ARG A 85 12.52 8.67 7.08
CA ARG A 85 13.62 9.61 6.82
C ARG A 85 13.70 10.67 7.91
N ILE A 86 12.57 11.33 8.22
CA ILE A 86 12.48 12.37 9.25
C ILE A 86 12.81 11.79 10.61
N ALA A 87 12.26 10.63 10.98
CA ALA A 87 12.58 9.95 12.25
C ALA A 87 14.08 9.72 12.42
N SER A 88 14.77 9.24 11.37
CA SER A 88 16.21 9.01 11.41
C SER A 88 17.01 10.29 11.65
N LYS A 89 16.62 11.41 11.01
CA LYS A 89 17.28 12.71 11.20
C LYS A 89 16.97 13.33 12.56
N TYR A 90 15.74 13.15 13.05
CA TYR A 90 15.33 13.63 14.35
C TYR A 90 16.09 12.92 15.48
N ILE A 91 16.26 11.59 15.39
CA ILE A 91 17.11 10.84 16.33
C ILE A 91 18.55 11.38 16.32
N GLN A 92 19.12 11.67 15.14
CA GLN A 92 20.47 12.25 15.04
C GLN A 92 20.56 13.64 15.67
N TYR A 93 19.56 14.49 15.45
CA TYR A 93 19.48 15.81 16.06
C TYR A 93 19.39 15.72 17.59
N LEU A 94 18.49 14.88 18.12
CA LEU A 94 18.35 14.66 19.56
C LEU A 94 19.63 14.10 20.17
N ALA A 95 20.34 13.23 19.44
CA ALA A 95 21.60 12.67 19.88
C ALA A 95 22.70 13.74 19.98
N ALA A 96 22.83 14.61 18.97
CA ALA A 96 23.74 15.75 19.00
C ALA A 96 23.38 16.73 20.13
N LEU A 97 22.08 16.96 20.39
CA LEU A 97 21.59 17.80 21.48
C LEU A 97 22.03 17.30 22.86
N ILE A 98 22.06 15.97 23.07
CA ILE A 98 22.50 15.37 24.34
C ILE A 98 24.01 15.03 24.36
N GLY A 99 24.78 15.47 23.37
CA GLY A 99 26.22 15.23 23.27
C GLY A 99 26.59 13.76 22.97
N LYS A 100 25.68 12.97 22.41
CA LYS A 100 25.93 11.58 21.98
C LYS A 100 26.04 11.53 20.45
N ASP A 101 27.26 11.51 19.92
CA ASP A 101 27.47 11.46 18.47
C ASP A 101 27.36 10.04 17.90
N TYR A 102 26.13 9.58 17.61
CA TYR A 102 25.92 8.30 16.91
C TYR A 102 26.27 8.35 15.42
N SER A 103 26.37 9.55 14.83
CA SER A 103 26.60 9.69 13.39
C SER A 103 28.05 9.40 12.97
N GLY A 104 29.02 9.43 13.88
CA GLY A 104 30.46 9.31 13.57
C GLY A 104 31.03 10.43 12.69
N LYS A 105 30.20 11.40 12.26
CA LYS A 105 30.56 12.50 11.36
C LYS A 105 30.85 13.81 12.09
N GLY A 106 30.64 13.88 13.41
CA GLY A 106 30.96 15.05 14.24
C GLY A 106 30.30 16.35 13.79
N PHE A 107 29.11 16.29 13.19
CA PHE A 107 28.39 17.49 12.82
C PHE A 107 27.72 18.10 14.06
N GLY A 108 27.97 19.39 14.30
CA GLY A 108 27.35 20.12 15.40
C GLY A 108 25.83 20.14 15.31
N ILE A 109 25.17 20.36 16.46
CA ILE A 109 23.72 20.36 16.59
C ILE A 109 23.00 21.23 15.55
N GLU A 110 23.55 22.40 15.22
CA GLU A 110 22.98 23.30 14.21
C GLU A 110 22.88 22.63 12.84
N LYS A 111 23.91 21.87 12.45
CA LYS A 111 23.90 21.21 11.14
C LYS A 111 22.90 20.06 11.11
N CYS A 112 22.76 19.33 12.22
CA CYS A 112 21.73 18.30 12.34
C CYS A 112 20.31 18.90 12.25
N LEU A 113 20.08 20.04 12.89
CA LEU A 113 18.80 20.75 12.82
C LEU A 113 18.51 21.25 11.40
N GLN A 114 19.51 21.82 10.72
CA GLN A 114 19.39 22.24 9.33
C GLN A 114 18.96 21.07 8.43
N ILE A 115 19.66 19.93 8.53
CA ILE A 115 19.36 18.74 7.72
C ILE A 115 17.94 18.21 8.02
N LEU A 116 17.50 18.25 9.27
CA LEU A 116 16.15 17.84 9.65
C LEU A 116 15.09 18.71 8.98
N ASN A 117 15.22 20.04 9.07
CA ASN A 117 14.28 20.98 8.45
C ASN A 117 14.25 20.82 6.92
N GLU A 118 15.41 20.74 6.26
CA GLU A 118 15.50 20.49 4.81
C GLU A 118 14.81 19.17 4.42
N THR A 119 14.93 18.14 5.26
CA THR A 119 14.26 16.84 5.04
C THR A 119 12.74 16.97 5.18
N MET A 120 12.25 17.70 6.18
CA MET A 120 10.82 17.91 6.38
C MET A 120 10.19 18.70 5.22
N GLU A 121 10.85 19.78 4.80
CA GLU A 121 10.37 20.61 3.69
C GLU A 121 10.32 19.81 2.38
N SER A 122 11.41 19.11 2.03
CA SER A 122 11.47 18.33 0.79
C SER A 122 10.43 17.20 0.73
N GLU A 123 10.17 16.53 1.85
CA GLU A 123 9.17 15.44 1.90
C GLU A 123 7.73 15.96 1.94
N SER A 124 7.48 17.18 2.41
CA SER A 124 6.16 17.82 2.41
C SER A 124 5.66 18.17 0.99
N HIS A 125 6.57 18.42 0.05
CA HIS A 125 6.25 18.88 -1.31
C HIS A 125 6.07 17.75 -2.34
N ILE A 126 6.47 16.52 -2.02
CA ILE A 126 6.52 15.39 -2.98
C ILE A 126 5.12 14.84 -3.35
N ARG A 127 4.02 15.38 -2.80
CA ARG A 127 2.66 14.90 -3.07
C ARG A 127 1.63 16.03 -3.26
N ARG A 128 1.90 16.97 -4.15
CA ARG A 128 0.82 17.74 -4.80
C ARG A 128 0.56 17.20 -6.20
#